data_AF-A0AAF0F0Y7-F1
#
_entry.id   AF-A0AAF0F0Y7-F1
#
_cell.length_a   1.000
_cell.length_b   1.000
_cell.length_c   1.000
_cell.angle_alpha   90.00
_cell.angle_beta   90.00
_cell.angle_gamma   90.00
#
_symmetry.space_group_name_H-M   'P 1'
#
loop_
_entity.id
_entity.type
_entity.pdbx_description
1 polymer ?
#
loop_
_entity_poly.entity_id
_entity_poly.type
_entity_poly.pdbx_seq_one_letter_code
_entity_poly.pdbx_strand_id
1 'polypeptide(L)'
;MVSSGDTFSLAKAQAFEEARRGSPKLAAHPLQALEIPRARSVGQSWLTTPFTLAWSFLFCILHIGIAPLVSYWTHATPLPVVDVVLMNGPATCVPVVLVAHMLRFFSLPSPRLVYIESFARVRSLSLSAKILRKIVDQFVVQWPSADPKAICYGVLV
;
A
#
# COMPACT_ATOMS: atom_id res chain seq x y z
N MET A 1 -2.37 6.41 2.65
CA MET A 1 -3.59 5.58 2.53
C MET A 1 -3.78 4.82 3.84
N VAL A 2 -5.01 4.77 4.35
CA VAL A 2 -5.32 4.11 5.63
C VAL A 2 -6.44 3.10 5.38
N SER A 3 -6.34 1.92 6.01
CA SER A 3 -7.37 0.90 5.85
C SER A 3 -8.60 1.24 6.70
N SER A 4 -9.80 0.89 6.23
CA SER A 4 -11.03 1.31 6.92
C SER A 4 -11.13 0.77 8.34
N GLY A 5 -11.33 1.67 9.31
CA GLY A 5 -11.32 1.37 10.75
C GLY A 5 -9.94 1.34 11.42
N ASP A 6 -8.87 1.75 10.72
CA ASP A 6 -7.56 2.01 11.33
C ASP A 6 -7.44 3.50 11.72
N THR A 7 -8.01 3.85 12.88
CA THR A 7 -7.93 5.22 13.42
C THR A 7 -6.56 5.55 13.98
N PHE A 8 -5.76 4.54 14.34
CA PHE A 8 -4.48 4.71 15.02
C PHE A 8 -3.39 5.20 14.06
N SER A 9 -3.32 4.63 12.86
CA SER A 9 -2.35 5.05 11.85
C SER A 9 -2.60 6.47 11.37
N LEU A 10 -3.88 6.85 11.19
CA LEU A 10 -4.25 8.21 10.79
C LEU A 10 -3.87 9.23 11.86
N ALA A 11 -4.21 8.95 13.13
CA ALA A 11 -3.88 9.83 14.25
C ALA A 11 -2.36 10.02 14.42
N LYS A 12 -1.57 8.95 14.25
CA LYS A 12 -0.10 9.04 14.28
C LYS A 12 0.47 9.86 13.14
N ALA A 13 -0.06 9.70 11.93
CA ALA A 13 0.37 10.49 10.77
C ALA A 13 0.11 11.98 10.99
N GLN A 14 -1.07 12.33 11.51
CA GLN A 14 -1.43 13.70 11.85
C GLN A 14 -0.52 14.27 12.95
N ALA A 15 -0.29 13.52 14.03
CA ALA A 15 0.60 13.94 15.11
C ALA A 15 2.05 14.17 14.62
N PHE A 16 2.53 13.36 13.68
CA PHE A 16 3.85 13.53 13.09
C PHE A 16 3.96 14.81 12.26
N GLU A 17 2.92 15.16 11.49
CA GLU A 17 2.88 16.42 10.75
C GLU A 17 2.77 17.63 11.67
N GLU A 18 1.93 17.55 12.71
CA GLU A 18 1.80 18.62 13.70
C GLU A 18 3.12 18.89 14.44
N ALA A 19 3.86 17.83 14.79
CA ALA A 19 5.19 17.95 15.41
C ALA A 19 6.23 18.61 14.49
N ARG A 20 6.00 18.61 13.17
CA ARG A 20 6.93 19.15 12.16
C ARG A 20 6.35 20.33 11.36
N ARG A 21 5.26 20.92 11.84
CA ARG A 21 4.48 21.99 11.20
C ARG A 21 5.29 23.26 10.85
N GLY A 22 6.47 23.44 11.45
CA GLY A 22 7.40 24.53 11.14
C GLY A 22 8.45 24.24 10.05
N SER A 23 8.46 23.05 9.45
CA SER A 23 9.43 22.69 8.41
C SER A 23 8.95 23.16 7.02
N PRO A 24 9.71 23.99 6.28
CA PRO A 24 9.29 24.51 4.98
C PRO A 24 9.07 23.40 3.93
N LYS A 25 9.72 22.25 4.10
CA LYS A 25 9.53 21.05 3.24
C LYS A 25 8.17 20.38 3.44
N LEU A 26 7.56 20.47 4.63
CA LEU A 26 6.25 19.88 4.93
C LEU A 26 5.11 20.79 4.47
N ALA A 27 5.28 22.11 4.58
CA ALA A 27 4.27 23.09 4.14
C ALA A 27 3.96 23.00 2.63
N ALA A 28 4.92 22.51 1.82
CA ALA A 28 4.74 22.31 0.38
C ALA A 28 3.90 21.07 0.00
N HIS A 29 3.75 20.10 0.91
CA HIS A 29 3.08 18.82 0.63
C HIS A 29 2.12 18.45 1.78
N PRO A 30 0.86 18.91 1.73
CA PRO A 30 -0.12 18.61 2.78
C PRO A 30 -0.49 17.12 2.82
N LEU A 31 -0.77 16.58 4.01
CA LEU A 31 -1.25 15.20 4.16
C LEU A 31 -2.49 14.96 3.30
N GLN A 32 -2.39 14.00 2.39
CA GLN A 32 -3.56 13.45 1.71
C GLN A 32 -3.84 12.05 2.27
N ALA A 33 -4.85 11.96 3.11
CA ALA A 33 -5.32 10.70 3.66
C ALA A 33 -6.49 10.17 2.81
N LEU A 34 -6.28 9.02 2.17
CA LEU A 34 -7.33 8.25 1.51
C LEU A 34 -7.62 6.99 2.32
N GLU A 35 -8.89 6.82 2.70
CA GLU A 35 -9.36 5.61 3.37
C GLU A 35 -9.72 4.54 2.33
N ILE A 36 -9.12 3.36 2.45
CA ILE A 36 -9.37 2.21 1.57
C ILE A 36 -10.21 1.19 2.34
N PRO A 37 -11.33 0.69 1.77
CA PRO A 37 -12.14 -0.33 2.42
C PRO A 37 -11.32 -1.59 2.74
N ARG A 38 -11.57 -2.18 3.92
CA ARG A 38 -10.86 -3.39 4.35
C ARG A 38 -11.21 -4.58 3.44
N ALA A 39 -10.17 -5.19 2.86
CA ALA A 39 -10.29 -6.38 2.02
C ALA A 39 -10.75 -7.65 2.78
N ARG A 40 -10.69 -7.65 4.13
CA ARG A 40 -11.26 -8.71 4.99
C ARG A 40 -11.60 -8.16 6.36
N SER A 41 -12.85 -8.32 6.80
CA SER A 41 -13.25 -8.06 8.20
C SER A 41 -12.81 -9.19 9.12
N VAL A 42 -12.45 -8.87 10.37
CA VAL A 42 -12.07 -9.87 11.38
C VAL A 42 -13.28 -10.77 11.65
N GLY A 43 -13.16 -12.08 11.38
CA GLY A 43 -14.24 -13.07 11.55
C GLY A 43 -14.98 -13.51 10.28
N GLN A 44 -14.64 -12.98 9.10
CA GLN A 44 -15.25 -13.45 7.84
C GLN A 44 -14.76 -14.86 7.44
N SER A 45 -15.70 -15.65 6.92
CA SER A 45 -15.44 -16.98 6.38
C SER A 45 -14.54 -16.91 5.15
N TRP A 46 -13.67 -17.92 4.99
CA TRP A 46 -12.74 -18.04 3.85
C TRP A 46 -13.44 -18.01 2.48
N LEU A 47 -14.72 -18.37 2.43
CA LEU A 47 -15.57 -18.40 1.23
C LEU A 47 -16.07 -17.01 0.79
N THR A 48 -16.28 -16.06 1.71
CA THR A 48 -16.72 -14.68 1.39
C THR A 48 -15.56 -13.70 1.21
N THR A 49 -14.36 -14.12 1.62
CA THR A 49 -13.10 -13.38 1.50
C THR A 49 -12.73 -12.96 0.07
N PRO A 50 -12.90 -13.78 -0.99
CA PRO A 50 -12.55 -13.36 -2.35
C PRO A 50 -13.49 -12.27 -2.88
N PHE A 51 -14.76 -12.24 -2.49
CA PHE A 51 -15.72 -11.22 -2.94
C PHE A 51 -15.43 -9.84 -2.32
N THR A 52 -15.11 -9.78 -1.03
CA THR A 52 -14.73 -8.52 -0.37
C THR A 52 -13.36 -8.01 -0.83
N LEU A 53 -12.44 -8.93 -1.18
CA LEU A 53 -11.17 -8.60 -1.83
C LEU A 53 -11.41 -8.01 -3.23
N ALA A 54 -12.30 -8.60 -4.03
CA ALA A 54 -12.65 -8.11 -5.37
C ALA A 54 -13.32 -6.73 -5.33
N TRP A 55 -14.20 -6.47 -4.36
CA TRP A 55 -14.79 -5.15 -4.16
C TRP A 55 -13.74 -4.09 -3.81
N SER A 56 -12.82 -4.43 -2.91
CA SER A 56 -11.69 -3.55 -2.55
C SER A 56 -10.77 -3.32 -3.75
N PHE A 57 -10.58 -4.34 -4.58
CA PHE A 57 -9.82 -4.24 -5.83
C PHE A 57 -10.47 -3.29 -6.83
N LEU A 58 -11.79 -3.41 -7.05
CA LEU A 58 -12.52 -2.51 -7.94
C LEU A 58 -12.46 -1.06 -7.45
N PHE A 59 -12.59 -0.84 -6.13
CA PHE A 59 -12.44 0.49 -5.55
C PHE A 59 -11.04 1.07 -5.79
N CYS A 60 -9.99 0.25 -5.63
CA CYS A 60 -8.62 0.64 -5.93
C CYS A 60 -8.42 0.92 -7.43
N ILE A 61 -8.99 0.10 -8.32
CA ILE A 61 -8.94 0.35 -9.77
C ILE A 61 -9.52 1.72 -10.08
N LEU A 62 -10.70 2.03 -9.53
CA LEU A 62 -11.39 3.28 -9.82
C LEU A 62 -10.64 4.50 -9.27
N HIS A 63 -10.17 4.45 -8.02
CA HIS A 63 -9.61 5.62 -7.33
C HIS A 63 -8.09 5.78 -7.50
N ILE A 64 -7.34 4.69 -7.62
CA ILE A 64 -5.87 4.70 -7.76
C ILE A 64 -5.45 4.51 -9.22
N GLY A 65 -6.26 3.82 -10.02
CA GLY A 65 -6.00 3.63 -11.45
C GLY A 65 -6.68 4.68 -12.32
N ILE A 66 -8.01 4.64 -12.39
CA ILE A 66 -8.80 5.35 -13.41
C ILE A 66 -8.91 6.85 -13.11
N ALA A 67 -9.18 7.25 -11.86
CA ALA A 67 -9.29 8.67 -11.50
C ALA A 67 -8.02 9.49 -11.84
N PRO A 68 -6.79 9.07 -11.48
CA PRO A 68 -5.59 9.78 -11.89
C PRO A 68 -5.31 9.67 -13.40
N LEU A 69 -5.69 8.55 -14.05
CA LEU A 69 -5.57 8.40 -15.51
C LEU A 69 -6.45 9.39 -16.27
N VAL A 70 -7.71 9.56 -15.85
CA VAL A 70 -8.66 10.51 -16.43
C VAL A 70 -8.18 11.95 -16.20
N SER A 71 -7.61 12.24 -15.04
CA SER A 71 -7.04 13.56 -14.76
C SER A 71 -5.78 13.85 -15.59
N TYR A 72 -4.94 12.83 -15.82
CA TYR A 72 -3.80 12.91 -16.75
C TYR A 72 -4.24 13.20 -18.18
N TRP A 73 -5.24 12.45 -18.67
CA TRP A 73 -5.72 12.56 -20.04
C TRP A 73 -6.44 13.89 -20.31
N THR A 74 -7.05 14.47 -19.29
CA THR A 74 -7.72 15.78 -19.36
C THR A 74 -6.77 16.97 -19.10
N HIS A 75 -5.47 16.72 -18.90
CA HIS A 75 -4.45 17.73 -18.53
C HIS A 75 -4.84 18.59 -17.31
N ALA A 76 -5.81 18.16 -16.51
CA ALA A 76 -6.37 18.96 -15.43
C ALA A 76 -5.41 19.08 -14.25
N THR A 77 -4.58 18.06 -14.02
CA THR A 77 -3.48 18.09 -13.06
C THR A 77 -2.32 17.23 -13.56
N PRO A 78 -1.05 17.58 -13.27
CA PRO A 78 0.04 16.61 -13.39
C PRO A 78 -0.31 15.43 -12.49
N LEU A 79 -0.17 14.20 -13.00
CA LEU A 79 -0.32 12.99 -12.19
C LEU A 79 0.42 13.21 -10.88
N PRO A 80 -0.20 12.95 -9.70
CA PRO A 80 0.60 12.74 -8.51
C PRO A 80 1.46 11.52 -8.83
N VAL A 81 2.68 11.77 -9.31
CA VAL A 81 3.65 10.73 -9.59
C VAL A 81 4.05 10.22 -8.23
N VAL A 82 3.30 9.23 -7.75
CA VAL A 82 3.70 8.50 -6.58
C VAL A 82 4.96 7.77 -7.01
N ASP A 83 6.11 8.22 -6.53
CA ASP A 83 7.39 7.63 -6.93
C ASP A 83 7.55 6.23 -6.31
N VAL A 84 7.06 6.09 -5.06
CA VAL A 84 7.22 4.87 -4.26
C VAL A 84 5.94 4.61 -3.46
N VAL A 85 5.44 3.38 -3.55
CA VAL A 85 4.36 2.87 -2.69
C VAL A 85 4.97 1.92 -1.67
N LEU A 86 4.97 2.36 -0.41
CA LEU A 86 5.42 1.57 0.73
C LEU A 86 4.24 0.85 1.38
N MET A 87 4.36 -0.47 1.57
CA MET A 87 3.28 -1.32 2.04
C MET A 87 3.74 -2.23 3.17
N ASN A 88 2.94 -2.32 4.22
CA ASN A 88 3.10 -3.28 5.31
C ASN A 88 1.77 -4.04 5.48
N GLY A 89 1.82 -5.38 5.53
CA GLY A 89 0.66 -6.28 5.33
C GLY A 89 -0.59 -5.95 6.18
N PRO A 90 -1.77 -5.86 5.54
CA PRO A 90 -2.73 -6.98 5.43
C PRO A 90 -3.20 -7.20 3.97
N ALA A 91 -4.13 -8.13 3.72
CA ALA A 91 -4.66 -8.47 2.38
C ALA A 91 -5.07 -7.27 1.49
N THR A 92 -5.29 -6.09 2.06
CA THR A 92 -5.51 -4.81 1.37
C THR A 92 -4.35 -4.32 0.51
N CYS A 93 -3.10 -4.76 0.73
CA CYS A 93 -1.99 -4.41 -0.15
C CYS A 93 -2.03 -5.15 -1.50
N VAL A 94 -2.64 -6.34 -1.54
CA VAL A 94 -2.76 -7.14 -2.78
C VAL A 94 -3.47 -6.40 -3.90
N PRO A 95 -4.67 -5.82 -3.69
CA PRO A 95 -5.34 -5.07 -4.74
C PRO A 95 -4.54 -3.84 -5.19
N VAL A 96 -3.89 -3.10 -4.30
CA VAL A 96 -3.09 -1.92 -4.64
C VAL A 96 -1.92 -2.30 -5.56
N VAL A 97 -1.20 -3.37 -5.22
CA VAL A 97 -0.08 -3.88 -6.04
C VAL A 97 -0.58 -4.34 -7.40
N LEU A 98 -1.71 -5.06 -7.44
CA LEU A 98 -2.25 -5.57 -8.69
C LEU A 98 -2.67 -4.43 -9.63
N VAL A 99 -3.29 -3.36 -9.11
CA VAL A 99 -3.62 -2.17 -9.92
C VAL A 99 -2.36 -1.49 -10.44
N ALA A 100 -1.36 -1.26 -9.59
CA ALA A 100 -0.10 -0.64 -10.02
C ALA A 100 0.62 -1.48 -11.09
N HIS A 101 0.59 -2.80 -10.96
CA HIS A 101 1.14 -3.70 -11.97
C HIS A 101 0.33 -3.68 -13.28
N MET A 102 -1.01 -3.60 -13.21
CA MET A 102 -1.84 -3.43 -14.40
C MET A 102 -1.52 -2.12 -15.14
N LEU A 103 -1.36 -1.00 -14.42
CA LEU A 103 -0.95 0.27 -15.03
C LEU A 103 0.39 0.13 -15.76
N ARG A 104 1.36 -0.56 -15.13
CA ARG A 104 2.66 -0.86 -15.75
C ARG A 104 2.52 -1.72 -17.00
N PHE A 105 1.62 -2.71 -17.00
CA PHE A 105 1.32 -3.53 -18.17
C PHE A 105 0.78 -2.69 -19.35
N PHE A 106 -0.02 -1.67 -19.06
CA PHE A 106 -0.51 -0.70 -20.05
C PHE A 106 0.50 0.42 -20.38
N SER A 107 1.77 0.29 -19.99
CA SER A 107 2.84 1.29 -20.21
C SER A 107 2.54 2.68 -19.63
N LEU A 108 1.73 2.73 -18.58
CA LEU A 108 1.41 3.95 -17.85
C LEU A 108 2.43 4.18 -16.73
N PRO A 109 2.65 5.44 -16.32
CA PRO A 109 3.52 5.74 -15.19
C PRO A 109 3.02 5.01 -13.93
N SER A 110 3.85 4.12 -13.40
CA SER A 110 3.55 3.31 -12.22
C SER A 110 4.57 3.55 -11.10
N PRO A 111 4.14 3.64 -9.83
CA PRO A 111 5.04 3.75 -8.69
C PRO A 111 5.96 2.53 -8.54
N ARG A 112 7.14 2.71 -7.92
CA ARG A 112 7.93 1.58 -7.42
C ARG A 112 7.24 0.94 -6.22
N LEU A 113 7.12 -0.38 -6.22
CA LEU A 113 6.39 -1.13 -5.21
C LEU A 113 7.36 -1.72 -4.18
N VAL A 114 7.30 -1.23 -2.94
CA VAL A 114 8.12 -1.73 -1.83
C VAL A 114 7.22 -2.37 -0.78
N TYR A 115 7.41 -3.67 -0.57
CA TYR A 115 6.69 -4.42 0.45
C TYR A 115 7.60 -4.76 1.62
N ILE A 116 7.15 -4.40 2.82
CA ILE A 116 7.78 -4.74 4.09
C ILE A 116 6.88 -5.74 4.81
N GLU A 117 7.41 -6.93 5.09
CA GLU A 117 6.68 -7.93 5.89
C GLU A 117 6.47 -7.44 7.33
N SER A 118 5.35 -7.85 7.90
CA SER A 118 4.95 -7.47 9.25
C SER A 118 5.98 -7.91 10.27
N PHE A 119 6.29 -7.02 11.22
CA PHE A 119 7.23 -7.31 12.30
C PHE A 119 6.84 -8.54 13.14
N ALA A 120 5.53 -8.82 13.27
CA ALA A 120 5.04 -9.97 14.02
C ALA A 120 5.36 -11.34 13.35
N ARG A 121 5.79 -11.34 12.08
CA ARG A 121 6.08 -12.55 11.32
C ARG A 121 7.57 -12.89 11.36
N VAL A 122 7.97 -13.54 12.44
CA VAL A 122 9.38 -13.88 12.72
C VAL A 122 9.84 -15.16 12.01
N ARG A 123 8.97 -16.18 11.95
CA ARG A 123 9.34 -17.54 11.47
C ARG A 123 8.73 -17.93 10.13
N SER A 124 7.78 -17.17 9.61
CA SER A 124 7.11 -17.49 8.35
C SER A 124 6.48 -16.28 7.68
N LEU A 125 6.47 -16.28 6.35
CA LEU A 125 5.82 -15.25 5.55
C LEU A 125 4.29 -15.28 5.68
N SER A 126 3.67 -14.11 5.60
CA SER A 126 2.22 -13.98 5.44
C SER A 126 1.77 -14.53 4.07
N LEU A 127 0.50 -14.92 3.96
CA LEU A 127 -0.05 -15.41 2.68
C LEU A 127 0.05 -14.32 1.60
N SER A 128 -0.25 -13.07 1.97
CA SER A 128 -0.11 -11.90 1.11
C SER A 128 1.34 -11.71 0.66
N ALA A 129 2.31 -11.82 1.56
CA ALA A 129 3.72 -11.73 1.20
C ALA A 129 4.17 -12.82 0.23
N LYS A 130 3.71 -14.08 0.43
CA LYS A 130 4.02 -15.18 -0.50
C LYS A 130 3.51 -14.89 -1.92
N ILE A 131 2.32 -14.31 -2.03
CA ILE A 131 1.72 -13.93 -3.32
C ILE A 131 2.46 -12.73 -3.92
N LEU A 132 2.67 -11.68 -3.12
CA LEU A 132 3.24 -10.41 -3.56
C LEU A 132 4.72 -10.46 -3.87
N ARG A 133 5.46 -11.42 -3.31
CA ARG A 133 6.90 -11.57 -3.52
C ARG A 133 7.33 -11.57 -4.99
N LYS A 134 6.50 -12.09 -5.90
CA LYS A 134 6.80 -12.15 -7.34
C LYS A 134 6.36 -10.91 -8.11
N ILE A 135 5.60 -10.01 -7.48
CA ILE A 135 4.91 -8.89 -8.14
C ILE A 135 5.52 -7.54 -7.72
N VAL A 136 6.03 -7.45 -6.49
CA VAL A 136 6.63 -6.21 -5.97
C VAL A 136 8.08 -6.07 -6.43
N ASP A 137 8.51 -4.82 -6.66
CA ASP A 137 9.87 -4.54 -7.11
C ASP A 137 10.89 -4.78 -5.99
N GLN A 138 10.53 -4.46 -4.74
CA GLN A 138 11.36 -4.74 -3.57
C GLN A 138 10.56 -5.43 -2.47
N PHE A 139 11.14 -6.50 -1.94
CA PHE A 139 10.58 -7.29 -0.85
C PHE A 139 11.56 -7.33 0.31
N VAL A 140 11.13 -6.77 1.45
CA VAL A 140 11.94 -6.61 2.66
C VAL A 140 11.33 -7.41 3.80
N VAL A 141 12.17 -8.15 4.50
CA VAL A 141 11.83 -8.86 5.75
C VAL A 141 12.57 -8.25 6.92
N GLN A 142 11.93 -8.24 8.08
CA GLN A 142 12.55 -7.72 9.32
C GLN A 142 13.34 -8.80 10.06
N TRP A 143 13.06 -10.07 9.77
CA TRP A 143 13.68 -11.22 10.41
C TRP A 143 14.34 -12.12 9.36
N PRO A 144 15.62 -12.48 9.53
CA PRO A 144 16.31 -13.38 8.60
C PRO A 144 15.69 -14.79 8.61
N SER A 145 15.11 -15.20 9.75
CA SER A 145 14.44 -16.49 9.90
C SER A 145 13.10 -16.59 9.15
N ALA A 146 12.52 -15.47 8.69
CA ALA A 146 11.24 -15.47 7.97
C ALA A 146 11.37 -15.85 6.50
N ASP A 147 12.42 -15.35 5.83
CA ASP A 147 12.82 -15.78 4.48
C ASP A 147 14.32 -15.50 4.28
N PRO A 148 15.16 -16.55 4.19
CA PRO A 148 16.60 -16.39 4.03
C PRO A 148 17.02 -15.84 2.65
N LYS A 149 16.10 -15.78 1.68
CA LYS A 149 16.36 -15.22 0.33
C LYS A 149 15.90 -13.77 0.18
N ALA A 150 15.20 -13.23 1.17
CA ALA A 150 14.69 -11.87 1.13
C ALA A 150 15.70 -10.88 1.72
N ILE A 151 15.62 -9.62 1.29
CA ILE A 151 16.48 -8.57 1.83
C ILE A 151 16.06 -8.32 3.29
N CYS A 152 17.02 -8.43 4.22
CA CYS A 152 16.78 -8.20 5.62
C CYS A 152 17.62 -7.03 6.13
N TYR A 153 16.94 -5.96 6.57
CA TYR A 153 17.56 -4.79 7.20
C TYR A 153 17.48 -4.80 8.74
N GLY A 154 16.95 -5.87 9.32
CA GLY A 154 16.67 -5.96 10.75
C GLY A 154 15.43 -5.17 11.17
N VAL A 155 15.45 -4.66 12.40
CA VAL A 155 14.32 -3.93 12.99
C VAL A 155 14.28 -2.51 12.42
N LEU A 156 13.34 -2.26 11.51
CA LEU A 156 13.05 -0.93 10.99
C LEU A 156 12.09 -0.24 11.99
N VAL A 157 12.65 0.59 12.89
CA VAL A 157 11.91 1.42 13.87
C VAL A 157 11.72 2.83 13.35
#